data_AF-A0A0D3DIL7-F1
#
_entry.id   AF-A0A0D3DIL7-F1
#
_cell.length_a   1.000
_cell.length_b   1.000
_cell.length_c   1.000
_cell.angle_alpha   90.00
_cell.angle_beta   90.00
_cell.angle_gamma   90.00
#
_symmetry.space_group_name_H-M   'P 1'
#
loop_
_entity.id
_entity.type
_entity.pdbx_description
1 polymer ?
#
loop_
_entity_poly.entity_id
_entity_poly.type
_entity_poly.pdbx_seq_one_letter_code
_entity_poly.pdbx_strand_id
1 'polypeptide(L)' 'MRDRAIAYAEDLRKVNVDSPVLEYKDAVHEFAVLLKTPQAQACAEDIAIWVISLRGREFSY' A
#
# COMPACT_ATOMS: atom_id res chain seq x y z
N MET A 1 -10.62 -9.21 -4.51
CA MET A 1 -10.10 -8.46 -3.34
C MET A 1 -9.79 -7.02 -3.68
N ARG A 2 -9.20 -6.75 -4.87
CA ARG A 2 -8.93 -5.40 -5.39
C ARG A 2 -10.12 -4.43 -5.29
N ASP A 3 -11.26 -4.76 -5.91
CA ASP A 3 -12.40 -3.83 -5.95
C ASP A 3 -12.95 -3.50 -4.55
N ARG A 4 -12.88 -4.47 -3.62
CA ARG A 4 -13.27 -4.27 -2.21
C ARG A 4 -12.31 -3.31 -1.50
N ALA A 5 -11.01 -3.41 -1.77
CA ALA A 5 -10.01 -2.50 -1.21
C ALA A 5 -10.20 -1.06 -1.74
N ILE A 6 -10.50 -0.91 -3.04
CA ILE A 6 -10.77 0.38 -3.66
C ILE A 6 -12.01 1.04 -3.03
N ALA A 7 -13.13 0.32 -2.97
CA ALA A 7 -14.37 0.84 -2.40
C ALA A 7 -14.20 1.24 -0.92
N TYR A 8 -13.48 0.42 -0.14
CA TYR A 8 -13.21 0.75 1.26
C TYR A 8 -12.31 1.98 1.41
N ALA A 9 -11.27 2.12 0.58
CA ALA A 9 -10.41 3.30 0.58
C ALA A 9 -11.17 4.57 0.14
N GLU A 10 -12.12 4.46 -0.79
CA GLU A 10 -13.04 5.55 -1.13
C GLU A 10 -13.92 5.95 0.06
N ASP A 11 -14.47 4.99 0.79
CA ASP A 11 -15.28 5.27 1.97
C ASP A 11 -14.47 5.93 3.10
N LEU A 12 -13.22 5.51 3.31
CA LEU A 12 -12.31 6.17 4.26
C LEU A 12 -11.97 7.61 3.85
N ARG A 13 -11.74 7.85 2.56
CA ARG A 13 -11.46 9.20 2.06
C ARG A 13 -12.65 10.14 2.24
N LYS A 14 -13.90 9.64 2.16
CA LYS A 14 -15.11 10.44 2.43
C LYS A 14 -15.17 10.97 3.87
N VAL A 15 -14.48 10.32 4.81
CA VAL A 15 -14.38 10.75 6.22
C VAL A 15 -13.03 11.42 6.54
N ASN A 16 -12.34 11.95 5.52
CA ASN A 16 -11.04 12.64 5.62
C ASN A 16 -9.89 11.77 6.18
N VAL A 17 -9.98 10.45 6.04
CA VAL A 17 -8.86 9.56 6.35
C VAL A 17 -8.02 9.36 5.09
N ASP A 18 -6.72 9.62 5.18
CA ASP A 18 -5.80 9.32 4.09
C ASP A 18 -5.70 7.79 3.89
N SER A 19 -6.00 7.36 2.67
CA SER A 19 -6.08 5.94 2.30
C SER A 19 -5.59 5.74 0.86
N PRO A 20 -4.26 5.77 0.65
CA PRO A 20 -3.68 5.53 -0.67
C PRO A 20 -3.88 4.07 -1.07
N VAL A 21 -4.14 3.85 -2.37
CA VAL A 21 -4.27 2.51 -2.97
C VAL A 21 -3.24 2.40 -4.08
N LEU A 22 -2.32 1.45 -3.94
CA LEU A 22 -1.32 1.13 -4.96
C LEU A 22 -1.71 -0.14 -5.70
N GLU A 23 -1.58 -0.13 -7.02
CA GLU A 23 -1.83 -1.29 -7.86
C GLU A 23 -0.51 -1.84 -8.41
N TYR A 24 -0.27 -3.11 -8.14
CA TYR A 24 0.89 -3.84 -8.63
C TYR A 24 0.46 -4.75 -9.77
N LYS A 25 1.01 -4.50 -10.97
CA LYS A 25 0.69 -5.28 -12.17
C LYS A 25 1.04 -6.76 -11.97
N ASP A 26 0.16 -7.65 -12.43
CA ASP A 26 0.34 -9.12 -12.38
C ASP A 26 0.57 -9.70 -10.98
N ALA A 27 0.28 -8.92 -9.92
CA ALA A 27 0.45 -9.34 -8.55
C ALA A 27 -0.72 -10.20 -8.07
N VAL A 28 -0.40 -11.25 -7.30
CA VAL A 28 -1.38 -12.12 -6.63
C VAL A 28 -1.67 -11.62 -5.22
N HIS A 29 -2.75 -12.13 -4.62
CA HIS A 29 -3.04 -11.84 -3.21
C HIS A 29 -1.86 -12.26 -2.30
N GLU A 30 -1.55 -11.45 -1.29
CA GLU A 30 -0.45 -11.69 -0.32
C GLU A 30 0.96 -11.77 -0.91
N PHE A 31 1.17 -11.32 -2.16
CA PHE A 31 2.47 -11.44 -2.84
C PHE A 31 3.66 -10.83 -2.07
N ALA A 32 3.44 -9.72 -1.34
CA ALA A 32 4.46 -9.07 -0.53
C ALA A 32 4.97 -9.92 0.65
N VAL A 33 4.19 -10.92 1.09
CA VAL A 33 4.53 -11.82 2.21
C VAL A 33 5.00 -13.17 1.69
N LEU A 34 4.39 -13.67 0.60
CA LEU A 34 4.59 -15.03 0.13
C LEU A 34 5.73 -15.18 -0.89
N LEU A 35 6.07 -14.11 -1.63
CA LEU A 35 6.99 -14.20 -2.76
C LEU A 35 8.28 -13.42 -2.50
N LYS A 36 9.41 -13.98 -2.91
CA LYS A 36 10.73 -13.32 -2.90
C LYS A 36 11.04 -12.71 -4.28
N THR A 37 10.19 -11.80 -4.74
CA THR A 37 10.37 -11.09 -6.01
C THR A 37 10.76 -9.63 -5.76
N PRO A 38 11.44 -8.96 -6.71
CA PRO A 38 11.73 -7.53 -6.59
C PRO A 38 10.47 -6.68 -6.37
N GLN A 39 9.37 -7.03 -7.01
CA GLN A 39 8.09 -6.33 -6.86
C GLN A 39 7.48 -6.54 -5.47
N ALA A 40 7.61 -7.73 -4.88
CA ALA A 40 7.19 -7.99 -3.50
C ALA A 40 8.00 -7.17 -2.50
N GLN A 41 9.32 -7.05 -2.73
CA GLN A 41 10.19 -6.20 -1.91
C GLN A 41 9.82 -4.72 -2.05
N ALA A 42 9.64 -4.21 -3.28
CA ALA A 42 9.20 -2.84 -3.50
C ALA A 42 7.87 -2.53 -2.81
N CYS A 43 6.90 -3.47 -2.86
CA CYS A 43 5.64 -3.31 -2.13
C CYS A 43 5.84 -3.24 -0.61
N ALA A 44 6.72 -4.06 -0.04
CA ALA A 44 7.05 -4.00 1.39
C ALA A 44 7.73 -2.67 1.77
N GLU A 45 8.60 -2.16 0.91
CA GLU A 45 9.27 -0.86 1.06
C GLU A 45 8.26 0.30 1.00
N ASP A 46 7.35 0.30 0.03
CA ASP A 46 6.29 1.31 -0.09
C ASP A 46 5.41 1.36 1.18
N ILE A 47 5.04 0.19 1.73
CA ILE A 47 4.30 0.10 2.99
C ILE A 47 5.12 0.67 4.15
N ALA A 48 6.40 0.32 4.24
CA ALA A 48 7.28 0.80 5.31
C ALA A 48 7.44 2.33 5.25
N ILE A 49 7.66 2.89 4.06
CA ILE A 49 7.76 4.33 3.83
C ILE A 49 6.46 5.03 4.26
N TRP A 50 5.30 4.50 3.85
CA TRP A 50 4.02 5.08 4.23
C TRP A 50 3.81 5.08 5.75
N VAL A 51 4.11 3.97 6.44
CA VAL A 51 3.99 3.88 7.90
C VAL A 51 4.95 4.84 8.62
N ILE A 52 6.15 5.06 8.07
CA ILE A 52 7.14 5.99 8.63
C ILE A 52 6.68 7.44 8.41
N SER A 53 6.16 7.77 7.22
CA SER A 53 5.59 9.08 6.89
C SER A 53 4.41 9.43 7.81
N LEU A 54 3.49 8.49 8.06
CA LEU A 54 2.39 8.68 9.02
C LEU A 54 2.85 9.02 10.44
N ARG A 55 4.08 8.63 10.80
CA ARG A 55 4.67 8.92 12.12
C ARG A 55 5.42 10.26 12.15
N GLY A 56 5.24 11.12 11.13
CA GLY A 56 5.89 12.42 11.02
C GLY A 56 7.39 12.32 10.73
N ARG A 57 7.86 11.17 10.22
CA ARG A 57 9.24 10.98 9.78
C ARG A 57 9.22 10.94 8.26
N GLU A 58 9.59 12.04 7.62
CA GLU A 58 9.67 12.08 6.16
C GLU A 58 11.01 11.46 5.71
N PHE A 59 10.93 10.48 4.80
CA PHE A 59 12.09 10.01 4.05
C PHE A 59 12.07 10.69 2.68
N SER A 60 13.13 11.43 2.38
CA SER A 60 13.43 11.88 1.02
C SER A 60 14.15 10.72 0.31
N TYR A 61 13.57 10.18 -0.74
CA TYR A 61 14.20 9.20 -1.63
C TYR A 61 15.04 9.91 -2.70
#